data_AF-A0A958JP40-F1
#
_entry.id   AF-A0A958JP40-F1
#
_cell.length_a   1.000
_cell.length_b   1.000
_cell.length_c   1.000
_cell.angle_alpha   90.00
_cell.angle_beta   90.00
_cell.angle_gamma   90.00
#
_symmetry.space_group_name_H-M   'P 1'
#
loop_
_entity.id
_entity.type
_entity.pdbx_description
1 polymer ?
#
loop_
_entity_poly.entity_id
_entity_poly.type
_entity_poly.pdbx_seq_one_letter_code
_entity_poly.pdbx_strand_id
1 'polypeptide(L)'
;MGKEQRDWGALIREQIASGESQARFCKERGISLASFQYHKSRGADEAKESNNFVPIVREESETRIELRYNGGVSLLFPLSVSGERLSELVRCLSSK
;
A
#
# COMPACT_ATOMS: atom_id res chain seq x y z
N MET A 1 -39.59 16.87 -10.11
CA MET A 1 -39.06 16.00 -9.04
C MET A 1 -37.55 16.16 -9.03
N GLY A 2 -36.97 16.67 -7.95
CA GLY A 2 -35.52 16.86 -7.85
C GLY A 2 -34.81 15.52 -7.94
N LYS A 3 -33.84 15.38 -8.84
CA LYS A 3 -32.96 14.21 -8.88
C LYS A 3 -32.10 14.28 -7.63
N GLU A 4 -32.39 13.49 -6.61
CA GLU A 4 -31.44 13.24 -5.52
C GLU A 4 -30.14 12.73 -6.15
N GLN A 5 -29.09 13.54 -6.03
CA GLN A 5 -27.77 13.18 -6.50
C GLN A 5 -27.21 12.14 -5.52
N ARG A 6 -27.33 10.86 -5.87
CA ARG A 6 -26.77 9.77 -5.08
C ARG A 6 -25.25 9.83 -5.13
N ASP A 7 -24.60 9.67 -3.98
CA ASP A 7 -23.15 9.44 -3.92
C ASP A 7 -22.86 8.00 -4.34
N TRP A 8 -22.62 7.83 -5.64
CA TRP A 8 -22.28 6.53 -6.21
C TRP A 8 -20.95 5.98 -5.70
N GLY A 9 -20.01 6.84 -5.32
CA GLY A 9 -18.73 6.42 -4.77
C GLY A 9 -18.90 5.75 -3.41
N ALA A 10 -19.75 6.31 -2.55
CA ALA A 10 -20.09 5.71 -1.26
C ALA A 10 -20.78 4.34 -1.43
N LEU A 11 -21.75 4.24 -2.33
CA LEU A 11 -22.48 2.99 -2.60
C LEU A 11 -21.57 1.88 -3.14
N ILE A 12 -20.60 2.23 -3.99
CA ILE A 12 -19.63 1.26 -4.52
C ILE A 12 -18.71 0.75 -3.40
N ARG A 13 -18.20 1.65 -2.53
CA ARG A 13 -17.37 1.25 -1.38
C ARG A 13 -18.14 0.36 -0.41
N GLU A 14 -19.40 0.69 -0.13
CA GLU A 14 -20.27 -0.10 0.73
C GLU A 14 -20.51 -1.50 0.16
N GLN A 15 -20.78 -1.63 -1.15
CA GLN A 15 -20.93 -2.92 -1.82
C GLN A 15 -19.67 -3.77 -1.76
N ILE A 16 -18.49 -3.15 -1.89
CA ILE A 16 -17.21 -3.86 -1.80
C ILE A 16 -16.96 -4.32 -0.36
N ALA A 17 -17.22 -3.46 0.62
CA ALA A 17 -17.04 -3.77 2.04
C ALA A 17 -18.01 -4.85 2.54
N SER A 18 -19.24 -4.89 2.00
CA SER A 18 -20.23 -5.89 2.38
C SER A 18 -19.93 -7.28 1.81
N GLY A 19 -19.12 -7.37 0.75
CA GLY A 19 -18.85 -8.64 0.05
C GLY A 19 -20.06 -9.22 -0.69
N GLU A 20 -21.17 -8.48 -0.74
CA GLU A 20 -22.38 -8.93 -1.42
C GLU A 20 -22.25 -8.84 -2.93
N SER A 21 -23.01 -9.67 -3.65
CA SER A 21 -23.12 -9.51 -5.10
C SER A 21 -23.81 -8.19 -5.44
N GLN A 22 -23.39 -7.57 -6.56
CA GLN A 22 -23.98 -6.30 -7.03
C GLN A 22 -25.50 -6.41 -7.18
N ALA A 23 -25.99 -7.55 -7.67
CA ALA A 23 -27.42 -7.80 -7.85
C ALA A 23 -28.18 -7.78 -6.51
N ARG A 24 -27.61 -8.40 -5.47
CA ARG A 24 -28.22 -8.42 -4.13
C ARG A 24 -28.18 -7.02 -3.50
N PHE A 25 -27.02 -6.37 -3.52
CA PHE A 25 -26.82 -5.03 -2.98
C PHE A 25 -27.77 -4.00 -3.61
N CYS A 26 -27.91 -4.04 -4.94
CA CYS A 26 -28.81 -3.16 -5.68
C CYS A 26 -30.29 -3.45 -5.38
N LYS A 27 -30.67 -4.74 -5.27
CA LYS A 27 -32.04 -5.15 -4.97
C LYS A 27 -32.48 -4.66 -3.58
N GLU A 28 -31.63 -4.81 -2.57
CA GLU A 28 -31.93 -4.38 -1.19
C GLU A 28 -32.06 -2.86 -1.07
N ARG A 29 -31.33 -2.09 -1.88
CA ARG A 29 -31.32 -0.62 -1.85
C ARG A 29 -32.24 0.04 -2.90
N GLY A 30 -32.99 -0.75 -3.67
CA GLY A 30 -33.88 -0.24 -4.72
C GLY A 30 -33.14 0.47 -5.86
N ILE A 31 -31.90 0.08 -6.14
CA ILE A 31 -31.04 0.65 -7.17
C ILE A 31 -31.14 -0.21 -8.43
N SER A 32 -31.20 0.43 -9.61
CA SER A 32 -31.07 -0.30 -10.88
C SER A 32 -29.64 -0.81 -11.06
N LEU A 33 -29.49 -2.11 -11.30
CA LEU A 33 -28.20 -2.75 -11.54
C LEU A 33 -27.45 -2.08 -12.71
N ALA A 34 -28.16 -1.73 -13.79
CA ALA A 34 -27.56 -1.06 -14.94
C ALA A 34 -27.00 0.33 -14.59
N SER A 35 -27.71 1.09 -13.76
CA SER A 35 -27.25 2.40 -13.30
C SER A 35 -26.04 2.26 -12.39
N PHE A 36 -26.04 1.28 -11.48
CA PHE A 36 -24.91 0.99 -10.61
C PHE A 36 -23.66 0.60 -11.40
N GLN A 37 -23.81 -0.29 -12.40
CA GLN A 37 -22.72 -0.72 -13.28
C GLN A 37 -22.13 0.45 -14.07
N TYR A 38 -22.97 1.31 -14.65
CA TYR A 38 -22.52 2.48 -15.38
C TYR A 38 -21.65 3.43 -14.53
N HIS A 39 -22.08 3.70 -13.29
CA HIS A 39 -21.30 4.55 -12.39
C HIS A 39 -20.01 3.87 -11.89
N LYS A 40 -20.05 2.55 -11.69
CA LYS A 40 -18.88 1.76 -11.28
C LYS A 40 -17.82 1.67 -12.38
N SER A 41 -18.22 1.48 -13.63
CA SER A 41 -17.27 1.47 -14.76
C SER A 41 -16.67 2.85 -14.99
N ARG A 42 -17.49 3.92 -14.96
CA ARG A 42 -17.01 5.28 -15.17
C ARG A 42 -16.03 5.75 -14.09
N GLY A 43 -16.28 5.41 -12.81
CA GLY A 43 -15.33 5.69 -11.74
C GLY A 43 -14.01 4.89 -11.87
N ALA A 44 -14.05 3.72 -12.49
CA ALA A 44 -12.83 2.95 -12.79
C ALA A 44 -12.06 3.54 -13.98
N ASP A 45 -12.75 4.11 -14.97
CA ASP A 45 -12.12 4.76 -16.12
C ASP A 45 -11.51 6.11 -15.74
N GLU A 46 -12.19 6.92 -14.93
CA GLU A 46 -11.63 8.16 -14.35
C GLU A 46 -10.37 7.86 -13.50
N ALA A 47 -10.38 6.77 -12.72
CA ALA A 47 -9.21 6.33 -11.96
C ALA A 47 -8.07 5.80 -12.84
N LYS A 48 -8.37 5.25 -14.02
CA LYS A 48 -7.35 4.81 -14.99
C LYS A 48 -6.72 5.98 -15.72
N GLU A 49 -7.51 6.98 -16.11
CA GLU A 49 -6.99 8.19 -16.78
C GLU A 49 -6.14 9.03 -15.82
N SER A 50 -6.40 9.01 -14.51
CA SER A 50 -5.54 9.68 -13.52
C SER A 50 -4.31 8.87 -13.07
N ASN A 51 -4.29 7.55 -13.28
CA ASN A 51 -3.24 6.66 -12.74
C ASN A 51 -2.34 6.01 -13.80
N ASN A 52 -1.94 6.76 -14.83
CA ASN A 52 -0.79 6.36 -15.67
C ASN A 52 0.56 6.37 -14.93
N PHE A 53 0.55 6.73 -13.64
CA PHE A 53 1.70 6.59 -12.76
C PHE A 53 1.30 5.69 -11.59
N VAL A 54 1.79 4.45 -11.61
CA VAL A 54 1.79 3.59 -10.42
C VAL A 54 2.89 4.13 -9.51
N PRO A 55 2.59 4.61 -8.28
CA PRO A 55 3.62 4.95 -7.34
C PRO A 55 4.37 3.67 -6.98
N ILE A 56 5.60 3.53 -7.48
CA ILE A 56 6.52 2.54 -6.96
C ILE A 56 6.80 2.97 -5.53
N VAL A 57 6.22 2.24 -4.57
CA VAL A 57 6.69 2.27 -3.18
C VAL A 57 8.14 1.81 -3.27
N ARG A 58 9.06 2.76 -3.35
CA ARG A 58 10.46 2.46 -3.11
C ARG A 58 10.48 2.03 -1.66
N GLU A 59 10.68 0.73 -1.42
CA GLU A 59 11.23 0.31 -0.14
C GLU A 59 12.42 1.22 0.07
N GLU A 60 12.30 2.13 1.04
CA GLU A 60 13.40 2.99 1.43
C GLU A 60 14.57 2.03 1.58
N SER A 61 15.56 2.21 0.71
CA SER A 61 16.74 1.36 0.70
C SER A 61 17.45 1.74 1.98
N GLU A 62 17.05 1.12 3.09
CA GLU A 62 17.65 1.29 4.40
C GLU A 62 19.11 0.98 4.18
N THR A 63 19.90 2.05 4.04
CA THR A 63 21.31 1.91 3.79
C THR A 63 21.83 1.31 5.10
N ARG A 64 22.40 0.12 5.01
CA ARG A 64 22.89 -0.63 6.16
C ARG A 64 24.39 -0.78 6.01
N ILE A 65 25.07 -0.74 7.15
CA ILE A 65 26.50 -1.03 7.22
C ILE A 65 26.61 -2.53 7.46
N GLU A 66 27.19 -3.25 6.50
CA GLU A 66 27.51 -4.67 6.65
C GLU A 66 28.95 -4.82 7.16
N LEU A 67 29.11 -5.53 8.28
CA LEU A 67 30.40 -5.92 8.83
C LEU A 67 30.54 -7.43 8.73
N ARG A 68 31.55 -7.87 7.97
CA ARG A 68 31.84 -9.30 7.77
C ARG A 68 33.02 -9.70 8.64
N TYR A 69 32.82 -10.72 9.47
CA TYR A 69 33.82 -11.26 10.39
C TYR A 69 34.18 -12.71 10.04
N ASN A 70 35.37 -13.14 10.43
CA ASN A 70 35.91 -14.47 10.16
C ASN A 70 34.94 -15.58 10.58
N GLY A 71 34.87 -16.65 9.78
CA GLY A 71 33.93 -17.76 9.98
C GLY A 71 32.55 -17.56 9.35
N GLY A 72 32.38 -16.55 8.49
CA GLY A 72 31.14 -16.34 7.73
C GLY A 72 30.05 -15.59 8.50
N VAL A 73 30.40 -14.91 9.60
CA VAL A 73 29.47 -14.10 10.37
C VAL A 73 29.35 -12.72 9.72
N SER A 74 28.14 -12.34 9.31
CA SER A 74 27.81 -10.98 8.85
C SER A 74 26.92 -10.28 9.89
N LEU A 75 27.30 -9.07 10.28
CA LEU A 75 26.52 -8.18 11.14
C LEU A 75 26.00 -7.02 10.30
N LEU A 76 24.71 -6.70 10.44
CA LEU A 76 24.04 -5.62 9.74
C LEU A 76 23.66 -4.53 10.74
N PHE A 77 24.10 -3.30 10.47
CA PHE A 77 23.81 -2.13 11.30
C PHE A 77 23.03 -1.09 10.52
N PRO A 78 22.10 -0.36 11.17
CA PRO A 78 21.53 0.84 10.58
C PRO A 78 22.59 1.95 10.48
N LEU A 79 22.46 2.87 9.51
CA LEU A 79 23.33 4.05 9.38
C LEU A 79 23.33 4.98 10.61
N SER A 80 22.33 4.84 11.50
CA SER A 80 22.25 5.60 12.75
C SER A 80 23.33 5.22 13.76
N VAL A 81 24.07 4.14 13.54
CA VAL A 81 25.18 3.75 14.42
C VAL A 81 26.37 4.68 14.19
N SER A 82 26.79 5.39 15.24
CA SER A 82 27.98 6.23 15.24
C SER A 82 29.25 5.43 14.94
N GLY A 83 30.16 5.99 14.14
CA GLY A 83 31.44 5.36 13.80
C GLY A 83 32.31 5.00 15.01
N GLU A 84 32.22 5.76 16.12
CA GLU A 84 32.94 5.46 17.36
C GLU A 84 32.55 4.10 17.95
N ARG A 85 31.24 3.80 18.05
CA ARG A 85 30.73 2.51 18.52
C ARG A 85 31.09 1.35 17.61
N LEU A 86 31.09 1.56 16.29
CA LEU A 86 31.55 0.55 15.33
C LEU A 86 33.05 0.29 15.51
N SER A 87 33.86 1.33 15.73
CA SER A 87 35.29 1.17 15.95
C SER A 87 35.61 0.41 17.25
N GLU A 88 34.83 0.65 18.31
CA GLU A 88 34.94 -0.08 19.57
C GLU A 88 34.55 -1.55 19.40
N LEU A 89 33.44 -1.82 18.70
CA LEU A 89 33.02 -3.18 18.38
C LEU A 89 34.10 -3.93 17.57
N VAL A 90 34.66 -3.31 16.53
CA VAL A 90 35.73 -3.90 15.72
C VAL A 90 36.94 -4.20 16.59
N ARG A 91 37.36 -3.27 17.46
CA ARG A 91 38.49 -3.51 18.38
C ARG A 91 38.23 -4.69 19.32
N CYS A 92 37.04 -4.79 19.89
CA CYS A 92 36.66 -5.92 20.73
C CYS A 92 36.68 -7.25 19.96
N LEU A 93 36.21 -7.26 18.71
CA LEU A 93 36.21 -8.44 17.86
C LEU A 93 37.62 -8.85 17.42
N SER A 94 38.52 -7.89 17.17
CA SER A 94 39.90 -8.13 16.77
C SER A 94 40.87 -8.42 17.94
N SER A 95 40.45 -8.24 19.19
CA SER A 95 41.29 -8.43 20.38
C SER A 95 41.29 -9.88 20.91
N LYS A 96 41.18 -10.88 20.03
CA LYS A 96 41.32 -12.31 20.35
C LYS A 96 42.39 -12.97 19.49
#